data_AF-A0A965CRG0-F1
#
_entry.id   AF-A0A965CRG0-F1
#
_cell.length_a   1.000
_cell.length_b   1.000
_cell.length_c   1.000
_cell.angle_alpha   90.00
_cell.angle_beta   90.00
_cell.angle_gamma   90.00
#
_symmetry.space_group_name_H-M   'P 1'
#
loop_
_entity.id
_entity.type
_entity.pdbx_description
1 polymer ?
#
loop_
_entity_poly.entity_id
_entity_poly.type
_entity_poly.pdbx_seq_one_letter_code
_entity_poly.pdbx_strand_id
1 'polypeptide(L)'
;MTTGIRGIGMTAMGVSNDLSDLASRLDEIETTGLTFVELPLYDLDCVIAGRIYRTQLQAVKKITSSRRLTYTAHGPHPINFFDDVFRLPRHFEVLKASMEAAAELGAVHYVVHAGMMPLVQSMGLEAAYERQREWLTRGGDLAKSLGQS
;
A
#
# COMPACT_ATOMS: atom_id res chain seq x y z
N MET A 1 6.36 5.18 -26.44
CA MET A 1 5.13 4.90 -25.67
C MET A 1 3.95 5.22 -26.57
N THR A 2 3.05 4.26 -26.78
CA THR A 2 1.80 4.47 -27.51
C THR A 2 0.90 5.40 -26.70
N THR A 3 0.25 6.33 -27.38
CA THR A 3 -0.69 7.31 -26.80
C THR A 3 -1.74 6.59 -25.95
N GLY A 4 -1.69 6.80 -24.62
CA GLY A 4 -2.70 6.31 -23.67
C GLY A 4 -2.20 5.38 -22.55
N ILE A 5 -1.01 4.77 -22.67
CA ILE A 5 -0.46 3.90 -21.62
C ILE A 5 0.60 4.68 -20.82
N ARG A 6 0.35 4.91 -19.51
CA ARG A 6 1.31 5.55 -18.60
C ARG A 6 2.51 4.65 -18.26
N GLY A 7 2.31 3.33 -18.24
CA GLY A 7 3.36 2.35 -18.01
C GLY A 7 2.83 0.94 -17.77
N ILE A 8 3.76 0.00 -17.62
CA ILE A 8 3.50 -1.39 -17.26
C ILE A 8 4.45 -1.70 -16.10
N GLY A 9 3.98 -2.47 -15.13
CA GLY A 9 4.74 -2.81 -13.95
C GLY A 9 4.44 -4.19 -13.39
N MET A 10 5.17 -4.55 -12.34
CA MET A 10 4.97 -5.78 -11.59
C MET A 10 5.29 -5.56 -10.11
N THR A 11 4.85 -6.48 -9.26
CA THR A 11 5.11 -6.41 -7.82
C THR A 11 6.49 -6.96 -7.48
N ALA A 12 7.23 -6.24 -6.61
CA ALA A 12 8.46 -6.74 -6.00
C ALA A 12 8.14 -7.66 -4.82
N MET A 13 7.60 -8.86 -5.11
CA MET A 13 7.29 -9.87 -4.10
C MET A 13 8.43 -10.86 -3.86
N GLY A 14 8.38 -11.54 -2.71
CA GLY A 14 9.29 -12.64 -2.39
C GLY A 14 10.68 -12.13 -2.03
N VAL A 15 10.72 -10.92 -1.49
CA VAL A 15 11.91 -10.25 -0.97
C VAL A 15 12.15 -10.77 0.44
N SER A 16 13.39 -11.06 0.78
CA SER A 16 13.80 -11.48 2.11
C SER A 16 13.53 -10.37 3.12
N ASN A 17 13.11 -10.72 4.34
CA ASN A 17 12.73 -9.72 5.37
C ASN A 17 13.89 -8.75 5.74
N ASP A 18 15.15 -9.17 5.53
CA ASP A 18 16.34 -8.34 5.72
C ASP A 18 16.66 -7.41 4.52
N LEU A 19 15.82 -7.43 3.49
CA LEU A 19 15.91 -6.66 2.24
C LEU A 19 17.16 -6.95 1.41
N SER A 20 17.88 -8.04 1.70
CA SER A 20 19.17 -8.37 1.06
C SER A 20 19.05 -8.58 -0.45
N ASP A 21 17.88 -9.04 -0.92
CA ASP A 21 17.55 -9.31 -2.32
C ASP A 21 16.67 -8.24 -2.99
N LEU A 22 16.19 -7.22 -2.24
CA LEU A 22 15.33 -6.18 -2.80
C LEU A 22 16.05 -5.41 -3.92
N ALA A 23 17.32 -5.06 -3.69
CA ALA A 23 18.11 -4.31 -4.67
C ALA A 23 18.26 -5.08 -5.99
N SER A 24 18.73 -6.33 -5.93
CA SER A 24 18.88 -7.18 -7.12
C SER A 24 17.53 -7.40 -7.81
N ARG A 25 16.46 -7.60 -7.05
CA ARG A 25 15.12 -7.77 -7.63
C ARG A 25 14.65 -6.53 -8.39
N LEU A 26 14.88 -5.34 -7.85
CA LEU A 26 14.52 -4.10 -8.54
C LEU A 26 15.40 -3.86 -9.78
N ASP A 27 16.68 -4.21 -9.72
CA ASP A 27 17.59 -4.13 -10.87
C ASP A 27 17.13 -5.08 -11.99
N GLU A 28 16.77 -6.32 -11.67
CA GLU A 28 16.18 -7.27 -12.61
C GLU A 28 14.94 -6.69 -13.27
N ILE A 29 14.02 -6.12 -12.49
CA ILE A 29 12.81 -5.49 -13.02
C ILE A 29 13.15 -4.34 -13.98
N GLU A 30 14.11 -3.49 -13.65
CA GLU A 30 14.53 -2.38 -14.52
C GLU A 30 15.08 -2.89 -15.86
N THR A 31 15.78 -4.04 -15.88
CA THR A 31 16.27 -4.64 -17.14
C THR A 31 15.17 -5.16 -18.06
N THR A 32 13.97 -5.44 -17.55
CA THR A 32 12.84 -5.91 -18.38
C THR A 32 12.20 -4.80 -19.23
N GLY A 33 12.53 -3.54 -18.96
CA GLY A 33 11.89 -2.38 -19.59
C GLY A 33 10.57 -1.97 -18.93
N LEU A 34 10.21 -2.57 -17.78
CA LEU A 34 9.09 -2.13 -16.97
C LEU A 34 9.37 -0.74 -16.35
N THR A 35 8.30 0.02 -16.17
CA THR A 35 8.36 1.42 -15.71
C THR A 35 7.76 1.61 -14.33
N PHE A 36 6.96 0.65 -13.87
CA PHE A 36 6.31 0.65 -12.57
C PHE A 36 6.70 -0.56 -11.73
N VAL A 37 6.83 -0.36 -10.42
CA VAL A 37 6.95 -1.44 -9.44
C VAL A 37 5.99 -1.22 -8.30
N GLU A 38 5.22 -2.25 -7.96
CA GLU A 38 4.42 -2.26 -6.75
C GLU A 38 5.25 -2.77 -5.56
N LEU A 39 5.30 -1.98 -4.49
CA LEU A 39 5.96 -2.28 -3.23
C LEU A 39 4.93 -2.81 -2.22
N PRO A 40 4.96 -4.10 -1.87
CA PRO A 40 4.09 -4.65 -0.84
C PRO A 40 4.60 -4.25 0.56
N LEU A 41 4.07 -3.15 1.11
CA LEU A 41 4.57 -2.60 2.38
C LEU A 41 4.46 -3.58 3.56
N TYR A 42 3.52 -4.52 3.47
CA TYR A 42 3.34 -5.58 4.45
C TYR A 42 4.40 -6.68 4.36
N ASP A 43 4.93 -6.96 3.16
CA ASP A 43 6.00 -7.96 2.93
C ASP A 43 7.37 -7.35 3.24
N LEU A 44 7.49 -6.02 3.12
CA LEU A 44 8.69 -5.26 3.42
C LEU A 44 8.79 -4.81 4.88
N ASP A 45 7.88 -5.24 5.77
CA ASP A 45 7.84 -4.89 7.19
C ASP A 45 7.86 -3.37 7.49
N CYS A 46 7.37 -2.54 6.57
CA CYS A 46 7.44 -1.08 6.71
C CYS A 46 6.48 -0.52 7.78
N VAL A 47 5.42 -1.26 8.10
CA VAL A 47 4.40 -0.88 9.09
C VAL A 47 4.10 -2.07 10.00
N ILE A 48 4.28 -1.88 11.31
CA ILE A 48 4.04 -2.89 12.34
C ILE A 48 3.03 -2.34 13.34
N ALA A 49 1.96 -3.10 13.58
CA ALA A 49 0.93 -2.76 14.56
C ALA A 49 0.35 -1.32 14.41
N GLY A 50 0.19 -0.84 13.17
CA GLY A 50 -0.34 0.49 12.86
C GLY A 50 0.67 1.63 13.03
N ARG A 51 1.97 1.32 13.09
CA ARG A 51 3.05 2.31 13.21
C ARG A 51 4.12 2.04 12.17
N ILE A 52 4.70 3.10 11.63
CA ILE A 52 5.81 2.98 10.69
C ILE A 52 7.04 2.43 11.43
N TYR A 53 7.61 1.35 10.91
CA TYR A 53 8.89 0.85 11.36
C TYR A 53 10.02 1.61 10.65
N ARG A 54 10.49 2.68 11.28
CA ARG A 54 11.37 3.69 10.64
C ARG A 54 12.66 3.10 10.09
N THR A 55 13.32 2.21 10.82
CA THR A 55 14.57 1.56 10.36
C THR A 55 14.37 0.85 9.04
N GLN A 56 13.30 0.05 8.94
CA GLN A 56 12.96 -0.71 7.74
C GLN A 56 12.57 0.22 6.60
N LEU A 57 11.73 1.21 6.86
CA LEU A 57 11.31 2.18 5.84
C LEU A 57 12.49 2.95 5.23
N GLN A 58 13.46 3.38 6.06
CA GLN A 58 14.66 4.04 5.55
C GLN A 58 15.53 3.12 4.70
N ALA A 59 15.64 1.84 5.07
CA ALA A 59 16.37 0.86 4.29
C ALA A 59 15.72 0.65 2.91
N VAL A 60 14.39 0.46 2.87
CA VAL A 60 13.62 0.39 1.61
C VAL A 60 13.81 1.67 0.80
N LYS A 61 13.65 2.84 1.41
CA LYS A 61 13.82 4.14 0.73
C LYS A 61 15.20 4.33 0.11
N LYS A 62 16.25 3.96 0.84
CA LYS A 62 17.63 4.01 0.34
C LYS A 62 17.78 3.14 -0.90
N ILE A 63 17.24 1.92 -0.87
CA ILE A 63 17.27 1.00 -2.00
C ILE A 63 16.45 1.57 -3.16
N THR A 64 15.22 2.03 -2.96
CA THR A 64 14.35 2.49 -4.06
C THR A 64 14.81 3.81 -4.69
N SER A 65 15.43 4.70 -3.93
CA SER A 65 15.77 6.07 -4.38
C SER A 65 16.75 6.18 -5.56
N SER A 66 17.53 5.13 -5.84
CA SER A 66 18.59 5.17 -6.87
C SER A 66 18.16 4.67 -8.25
N ARG A 67 16.90 4.27 -8.43
CA ARG A 67 16.41 3.55 -9.63
C ARG A 67 15.46 4.41 -10.45
N ARG A 68 15.38 4.17 -11.76
CA ARG A 68 14.47 4.90 -12.67
C ARG A 68 13.11 4.20 -12.77
N LEU A 69 12.59 3.75 -11.63
CA LEU A 69 11.31 3.07 -11.52
C LEU A 69 10.30 4.01 -10.86
N THR A 70 9.04 3.94 -11.31
CA THR A 70 7.93 4.60 -10.62
C THR A 70 7.31 3.62 -9.64
N TYR A 71 7.14 4.01 -8.38
CA TYR A 71 6.62 3.11 -7.36
C TYR A 71 5.12 3.28 -7.15
N THR A 72 4.41 2.18 -6.96
CA THR A 72 3.12 2.13 -6.28
C THR A 72 3.32 1.37 -4.97
N ALA A 73 2.41 1.56 -4.01
CA ALA A 73 2.46 0.86 -2.73
C ALA A 73 1.20 0.02 -2.53
N HIS A 74 1.38 -1.22 -2.10
CA HIS A 74 0.29 -2.10 -1.75
C HIS A 74 0.05 -2.08 -0.24
N GLY A 75 -1.14 -1.68 0.17
CA GLY A 75 -1.58 -1.72 1.56
C GLY A 75 -1.72 -3.15 2.08
N PRO A 76 -1.70 -3.35 3.41
CA PRO A 76 -1.90 -4.67 3.99
C PRO A 76 -3.32 -5.20 3.73
N HIS A 77 -3.42 -6.45 3.28
CA HIS A 77 -4.69 -7.15 3.03
C HIS A 77 -5.70 -7.12 4.18
N PRO A 78 -5.30 -7.18 5.48
CA PRO A 78 -6.25 -7.23 6.59
C PRO A 78 -7.03 -5.94 6.87
N ILE A 79 -6.74 -4.79 6.23
CA ILE A 79 -7.56 -3.57 6.40
C ILE A 79 -8.97 -3.87 5.92
N ASN A 80 -9.96 -3.82 6.83
CA ASN A 80 -11.32 -4.17 6.51
C ASN A 80 -12.34 -3.25 7.19
N PHE A 81 -12.91 -2.31 6.43
CA PHE A 81 -13.92 -1.40 6.97
C PHE A 81 -15.33 -2.01 7.07
N PHE A 82 -15.50 -3.29 6.74
CA PHE A 82 -16.73 -4.04 7.04
C PHE A 82 -16.73 -4.63 8.46
N ASP A 83 -15.58 -4.66 9.13
CA ASP A 83 -15.40 -5.23 10.47
C ASP A 83 -16.27 -4.52 11.53
N ASP A 84 -16.24 -5.05 12.75
CA ASP A 84 -16.95 -4.50 13.88
C ASP A 84 -16.57 -3.03 14.12
N VAL A 85 -17.56 -2.20 14.46
CA VAL A 85 -17.41 -0.74 14.61
C VAL A 85 -16.24 -0.37 15.53
N PHE A 86 -16.06 -1.11 16.62
CA PHE A 86 -14.99 -0.84 17.60
C PHE A 86 -13.58 -1.11 17.06
N ARG A 87 -13.43 -1.86 15.95
CA ARG A 87 -12.15 -2.18 15.30
C ARG A 87 -11.80 -1.22 14.16
N LEU A 88 -12.77 -0.47 13.64
CA LEU A 88 -12.55 0.45 12.51
C LEU A 88 -11.48 1.52 12.78
N PRO A 89 -11.37 2.10 13.99
CA PRO A 89 -10.26 3.01 14.30
C PRO A 89 -8.88 2.34 14.11
N ARG A 90 -8.74 1.07 14.49
CA ARG A 90 -7.49 0.32 14.32
C ARG A 90 -7.17 0.05 12.85
N HIS A 91 -8.17 -0.27 12.03
CA HIS A 91 -7.99 -0.37 10.57
C HIS A 91 -7.50 0.95 9.98
N PHE A 92 -8.03 2.07 10.47
CA PHE A 92 -7.61 3.40 10.02
C PHE A 92 -6.20 3.78 10.49
N GLU A 93 -5.78 3.40 11.70
CA GLU A 93 -4.39 3.57 12.15
C GLU A 93 -3.40 2.87 11.22
N VAL A 94 -3.71 1.64 10.81
CA VAL A 94 -2.89 0.89 9.85
C VAL A 94 -2.90 1.54 8.47
N LEU A 95 -4.08 1.88 7.94
CA LEU A 95 -4.21 2.61 6.67
C LEU A 95 -3.36 3.88 6.66
N LYS A 96 -3.47 4.69 7.72
CA LYS A 96 -2.75 5.95 7.85
C LYS A 96 -1.24 5.74 7.82
N ALA A 97 -0.71 4.85 8.66
CA ALA A 97 0.71 4.56 8.70
C ALA A 97 1.24 4.02 7.36
N SER A 98 0.46 3.19 6.67
CA SER A 98 0.81 2.65 5.35
C SER A 98 0.81 3.73 4.26
N MET A 99 -0.15 4.66 4.28
CA MET A 99 -0.17 5.79 3.33
C MET A 99 0.97 6.78 3.57
N GLU A 100 1.27 7.09 4.83
CA GLU A 100 2.42 7.93 5.20
C GLU A 100 3.74 7.29 4.76
N ALA A 101 3.92 5.97 4.95
CA ALA A 101 5.08 5.24 4.46
C ALA A 101 5.16 5.24 2.94
N ALA A 102 4.04 5.01 2.24
CA ALA A 102 3.96 5.07 0.79
C ALA A 102 4.35 6.46 0.25
N ALA A 103 3.86 7.53 0.87
CA ALA A 103 4.20 8.90 0.51
C ALA A 103 5.70 9.17 0.72
N GLU A 104 6.27 8.69 1.83
CA GLU A 104 7.70 8.84 2.12
C GLU A 104 8.61 8.09 1.13
N LEU A 105 8.14 6.98 0.57
CA LEU A 105 8.80 6.22 -0.50
C LEU A 105 8.59 6.82 -1.89
N GLY A 106 7.79 7.89 -2.02
CA GLY A 106 7.47 8.50 -3.31
C GLY A 106 6.53 7.65 -4.17
N ALA A 107 5.73 6.77 -3.56
CA ALA A 107 4.75 5.98 -4.29
C ALA A 107 3.64 6.88 -4.84
N VAL A 108 3.40 6.80 -6.14
CA VAL A 108 2.42 7.66 -6.84
C VAL A 108 0.98 7.19 -6.62
N HIS A 109 0.79 5.91 -6.29
CA HIS A 109 -0.49 5.33 -5.93
C HIS A 109 -0.35 4.42 -4.70
N TYR A 110 -1.40 4.41 -3.89
CA TYR A 110 -1.55 3.48 -2.77
C TYR A 110 -2.80 2.62 -3.02
N VAL A 111 -2.63 1.30 -2.96
CA VAL A 111 -3.70 0.32 -3.16
C VAL A 111 -4.28 -0.08 -1.81
N VAL A 112 -5.60 0.00 -1.69
CA VAL A 112 -6.37 -0.53 -0.56
C VAL A 112 -7.46 -1.47 -1.08
N HIS A 113 -7.70 -2.56 -0.34
CA HIS A 113 -8.72 -3.53 -0.70
C HIS A 113 -10.11 -3.06 -0.25
N ALA A 114 -11.12 -3.46 -1.02
CA ALA A 114 -12.51 -3.35 -0.56
C ALA A 114 -12.74 -4.30 0.63
N GLY A 115 -13.69 -3.94 1.49
CA GLY A 115 -14.09 -4.71 2.64
C GLY A 115 -14.58 -6.10 2.26
N MET A 116 -14.27 -7.06 3.11
CA MET A 116 -14.64 -8.46 2.96
C MET A 116 -15.48 -8.88 4.16
N MET A 117 -16.54 -9.64 3.93
CA MET A 117 -17.38 -10.18 5.00
C MET A 117 -17.79 -11.62 4.67
N PRO A 118 -17.87 -12.52 5.67
CA PRO A 118 -18.41 -13.86 5.46
C PRO A 118 -19.85 -13.82 4.90
N LEU A 119 -20.16 -14.73 3.97
CA LEU A 119 -21.48 -14.82 3.32
C LEU A 119 -22.66 -14.93 4.31
N VAL A 120 -22.43 -15.53 5.48
CA VAL A 120 -23.44 -15.74 6.53
C VAL A 120 -23.84 -14.46 7.28
N GLN A 121 -23.16 -13.33 7.06
CA GLN A 121 -23.44 -12.05 7.73
C GLN A 121 -24.12 -11.01 6.82
N SER A 122 -24.76 -11.44 5.72
CA SER A 122 -25.33 -10.55 4.70
C SER A 122 -26.40 -9.56 5.20
N MET A 123 -27.08 -9.84 6.33
CA MET A 123 -28.11 -8.96 6.89
C MET A 123 -27.60 -7.59 7.40
N GLY A 124 -26.29 -7.32 7.34
CA GLY A 124 -25.70 -6.02 7.66
C GLY A 124 -24.90 -5.38 6.52
N LEU A 125 -25.01 -5.90 5.28
CA LEU A 125 -24.14 -5.53 4.17
C LEU A 125 -24.22 -4.04 3.81
N GLU A 126 -25.43 -3.47 3.74
CA GLU A 126 -25.58 -2.04 3.43
C GLU A 126 -24.92 -1.15 4.49
N ALA A 127 -25.13 -1.46 5.78
CA ALA A 127 -24.47 -0.76 6.86
C ALA A 127 -22.94 -0.91 6.81
N ALA A 128 -22.43 -2.07 6.35
CA ALA A 128 -21.00 -2.28 6.15
C ALA A 128 -20.44 -1.43 5.01
N TYR A 129 -21.17 -1.33 3.89
CA TYR A 129 -20.83 -0.41 2.80
C TYR A 129 -20.86 1.06 3.22
N GLU A 130 -21.83 1.47 4.04
CA GLU A 130 -21.89 2.83 4.61
C GLU A 130 -20.63 3.15 5.42
N ARG A 131 -20.25 2.26 6.34
CA ARG A 131 -19.01 2.41 7.13
C ARG A 131 -17.79 2.49 6.21
N GLN A 132 -17.68 1.61 5.23
CA GLN A 132 -16.56 1.66 4.29
C GLN A 132 -16.49 3.00 3.55
N ARG A 133 -17.61 3.51 3.02
CA ARG A 133 -17.63 4.81 2.34
C ARG A 133 -17.15 5.93 3.27
N GLU A 134 -17.61 5.92 4.51
CA GLU A 134 -17.18 6.90 5.52
C GLU A 134 -15.67 6.84 5.77
N TRP A 135 -15.13 5.66 6.08
CA TRP A 135 -13.71 5.50 6.42
C TRP A 135 -12.78 5.68 5.22
N LEU A 136 -13.18 5.28 4.02
CA LEU A 136 -12.43 5.54 2.80
C LEU A 136 -12.48 7.02 2.40
N THR A 137 -13.55 7.75 2.70
CA THR A 137 -13.59 9.22 2.50
C THR A 137 -12.51 9.89 3.36
N ARG A 138 -12.39 9.50 4.64
CA ARG A 138 -11.30 9.96 5.51
C ARG A 138 -9.92 9.58 4.98
N GLY A 139 -9.81 8.40 4.37
CA GLY A 139 -8.61 7.96 3.67
C GLY A 139 -8.29 8.85 2.47
N GLY A 140 -9.28 9.25 1.68
CA GLY A 140 -9.12 10.20 0.58
C GLY A 140 -8.67 11.59 1.03
N ASP A 141 -9.23 12.09 2.13
CA ASP A 141 -8.78 13.36 2.74
C ASP A 141 -7.31 13.29 3.18
N LEU A 142 -6.91 12.16 3.78
CA LEU A 142 -5.52 11.89 4.13
C LEU A 142 -4.63 11.82 2.88
N ALA A 143 -5.04 11.09 1.83
CA ALA A 143 -4.29 10.98 0.58
C ALA A 143 -3.99 12.38 0.01
N LYS A 144 -5.02 13.22 -0.05
CA LYS A 144 -4.90 14.60 -0.51
C LYS A 144 -3.90 15.41 0.33
N SER A 145 -3.92 15.26 1.66
CA SER A 145 -2.97 15.94 2.55
C SER A 145 -1.52 15.46 2.37
N LEU A 146 -1.32 14.23 1.89
CA LEU A 146 -0.02 13.63 1.60
C LEU A 146 0.45 13.86 0.15
N GLY A 147 -0.35 14.56 -0.67
CA GLY A 147 -0.06 14.76 -2.09
C GLY A 147 -0.26 13.49 -2.95
N GLN A 148 -0.98 12.50 -2.44
CA GLN A 148 -1.38 11.29 -3.16
C GLN A 148 -2.76 11.52 -3.81
N SER A 149 -2.94 11.05 -5.04
CA SER A 149 -4.18 11.15 -5.82
C SER A 149 -4.70 9.80 -6.26
#